data_AF-A0A9P0MRB6-F1
#
_entry.id   AF-A0A9P0MRB6-F1
#
_cell.length_a   1.000
_cell.length_b   1.000
_cell.length_c   1.000
_cell.angle_alpha   90.00
_cell.angle_beta   90.00
_cell.angle_gamma   90.00
#
_symmetry.space_group_name_H-M   'P 1'
#
loop_
_entity.id
_entity.type
_entity.pdbx_description
1 polymer ?
#
loop_
_entity_poly.entity_id
_entity_poly.type
_entity_poly.pdbx_seq_one_letter_code
_entity_poly.pdbx_strand_id
1 'polypeptide(L)'
;MCQKYGINFSGLDDYGIIQNINDKFTGEKITILYDPGFFPAMLSTNLRNDGVPQEGNLKKHLILFEKELEKNIPDKNFSGVGVIDFEHWRPIWRENWGILDKYRQHSIKIEKEKHPFWSKSAIENRAIQRFEKAASRFIDETLSKAMKLRPRGQWGYYAYPYCFNFTPKNPDKKCTQNVQKDNDRSSWMFRTGNALFPSLYLREKQLNELKRVKMMEGRINEAKRLVSKVTSKQINIFPYLAIKYQDTFSFLSKQDVLNAIKIARKVGSRGLILWGSYKDTNSPKKCQQLMDYVQNTLKPTIKRLIN
;
A
#
# COMPACT_ATOMS: atom_id res chain seq x y z
N MET A 1 -17.50 11.57 -4.03
CA MET A 1 -18.61 11.08 -3.18
C MET A 1 -19.43 12.20 -2.55
N CYS A 2 -18.80 13.27 -2.06
CA CYS A 2 -19.50 14.38 -1.39
C CYS A 2 -20.20 15.37 -2.33
N GLN A 3 -19.82 15.41 -3.61
CA GLN A 3 -20.38 16.31 -4.62
C GLN A 3 -21.92 16.19 -4.75
N LYS A 4 -22.49 14.98 -4.61
CA LYS A 4 -23.95 14.77 -4.60
C LYS A 4 -24.68 15.44 -3.44
N TYR A 5 -23.96 15.91 -2.43
CA TYR A 5 -24.47 16.65 -1.29
C TYR A 5 -24.15 18.16 -1.39
N GLY A 6 -23.67 18.63 -2.55
CA GLY A 6 -23.24 20.02 -2.75
C GLY A 6 -21.89 20.36 -2.11
N ILE A 7 -21.17 19.39 -1.55
CA ILE A 7 -19.88 19.59 -0.89
C ILE A 7 -18.74 19.26 -1.86
N ASN A 8 -18.04 20.30 -2.30
CA ASN A 8 -16.92 20.22 -3.25
C ASN A 8 -15.62 20.66 -2.57
N PHE A 9 -14.58 19.83 -2.65
CA PHE A 9 -13.26 20.15 -2.11
C PHE A 9 -12.42 20.90 -3.15
N SER A 10 -12.59 22.23 -3.24
CA SER A 10 -11.87 23.12 -4.16
C SER A 10 -10.77 23.96 -3.48
N GLY A 11 -9.88 24.54 -4.30
CA GLY A 11 -8.79 25.41 -3.84
C GLY A 11 -7.83 24.70 -2.90
N LEU A 12 -7.52 23.44 -3.18
CA LEU A 12 -6.57 22.63 -2.42
C LEU A 12 -5.13 22.84 -2.92
N ASP A 13 -4.99 23.14 -4.21
CA ASP A 13 -3.77 23.51 -4.92
C ASP A 13 -3.11 24.77 -4.35
N ASP A 14 -3.89 25.77 -3.93
CA ASP A 14 -3.41 26.96 -3.20
C ASP A 14 -2.64 26.62 -1.90
N TYR A 15 -2.85 25.41 -1.39
CA TYR A 15 -2.20 24.89 -0.18
C TYR A 15 -1.20 23.78 -0.49
N GLY A 16 -0.79 23.62 -1.76
CA GLY A 16 0.18 22.61 -2.18
C GLY A 16 -0.36 21.17 -2.13
N ILE A 17 -1.69 20.99 -2.07
CA ILE A 17 -2.32 19.67 -2.18
C ILE A 17 -2.63 19.42 -3.66
N ILE A 18 -2.01 18.37 -4.20
CA ILE A 18 -2.24 17.94 -5.58
C ILE A 18 -3.52 17.12 -5.62
N GLN A 19 -4.47 17.50 -6.48
CA GLN A 19 -5.77 16.86 -6.64
C GLN A 19 -6.00 16.51 -8.12
N ASN A 20 -6.67 15.40 -8.39
CA ASN A 20 -7.16 15.09 -9.73
C ASN A 20 -8.17 16.14 -10.20
N ILE A 21 -8.25 16.36 -11.51
CA ILE A 21 -9.25 17.23 -12.13
C ILE A 21 -10.66 16.85 -11.64
N ASN A 22 -11.42 17.87 -11.24
CA ASN A 22 -12.80 17.77 -10.75
C ASN A 22 -12.99 16.84 -9.53
N ASP A 23 -11.96 16.70 -8.69
CA ASP A 23 -11.99 15.83 -7.49
C ASP A 23 -12.36 14.38 -7.81
N LYS A 24 -11.99 13.91 -9.01
CA LYS A 24 -12.21 12.52 -9.40
C LYS A 24 -11.33 11.59 -8.57
N PHE A 25 -11.90 10.47 -8.14
CA PHE A 25 -11.17 9.48 -7.33
C PHE A 25 -10.01 8.83 -8.12
N THR A 26 -10.22 8.57 -9.41
CA THR A 26 -9.19 8.14 -10.37
C THR A 26 -8.97 9.25 -11.38
N GLY A 27 -7.71 9.64 -11.59
CA GLY A 27 -7.37 10.75 -12.47
C GLY A 27 -5.88 10.86 -12.77
N GLU A 28 -5.49 12.01 -13.30
CA GLU A 28 -4.18 12.28 -13.87
C GLU A 28 -3.06 12.48 -12.85
N LYS A 29 -3.39 12.82 -11.60
CA LYS A 29 -2.40 13.00 -10.53
C LYS A 29 -2.18 11.72 -9.74
N ILE A 30 -3.24 11.02 -9.39
CA ILE A 30 -3.19 9.78 -8.63
C ILE A 30 -4.37 8.86 -8.97
N THR A 31 -4.09 7.56 -9.08
CA THR A 31 -5.10 6.51 -9.21
C THR A 31 -4.68 5.31 -8.37
N ILE A 32 -5.56 4.88 -7.47
CA ILE A 32 -5.43 3.62 -6.71
C ILE A 32 -6.36 2.57 -7.31
N LEU A 33 -5.82 1.38 -7.56
CA LEU A 33 -6.54 0.21 -8.06
C LEU A 33 -6.70 -0.78 -6.89
N TYR A 34 -7.94 -0.96 -6.40
CA TYR A 34 -8.23 -1.87 -5.29
C TYR A 34 -8.42 -3.30 -5.78
N ASP A 35 -7.58 -4.20 -5.30
CA ASP A 35 -7.59 -5.63 -5.59
C ASP A 35 -7.75 -5.97 -7.09
N PRO A 36 -6.94 -5.34 -8.00
CA PRO A 36 -7.25 -5.34 -9.41
C PRO A 36 -6.93 -6.66 -10.10
N GLY A 37 -7.57 -6.89 -11.24
CA GLY A 37 -7.42 -8.10 -12.03
C GLY A 37 -8.03 -9.32 -11.33
N PHE A 38 -7.28 -10.41 -11.24
CA PHE A 38 -7.77 -11.67 -10.67
C PHE A 38 -6.74 -12.35 -9.77
N PHE A 39 -6.22 -11.63 -8.79
CA PHE A 39 -5.24 -12.19 -7.85
C PHE A 39 -5.83 -13.41 -7.13
N PRO A 40 -5.05 -14.48 -6.94
CA PRO A 40 -5.41 -15.60 -6.08
C PRO A 40 -5.72 -15.11 -4.67
N ALA A 41 -6.89 -15.45 -4.15
CA ALA A 41 -7.32 -15.00 -2.83
C ALA A 41 -8.32 -15.97 -2.22
N MET A 42 -8.22 -16.19 -0.91
CA MET A 42 -9.21 -16.95 -0.16
C MET A 42 -10.20 -15.99 0.47
N LEU A 43 -11.33 -15.82 -0.18
CA LEU A 43 -12.44 -14.98 0.26
C LEU A 43 -13.29 -15.75 1.28
N SER A 44 -14.27 -15.08 1.90
CA SER A 44 -15.12 -15.69 2.93
C SER A 44 -15.95 -16.87 2.41
N THR A 45 -16.33 -16.84 1.13
CA THR A 45 -17.27 -17.81 0.53
C THR A 45 -16.66 -18.66 -0.57
N ASN A 46 -15.49 -18.29 -1.12
CA ASN A 46 -14.88 -19.01 -2.22
C ASN A 46 -13.35 -18.78 -2.35
N LEU A 47 -12.72 -19.67 -3.12
CA LEU A 47 -11.34 -19.52 -3.57
C LEU A 47 -11.36 -18.79 -4.91
N ARG A 48 -10.89 -17.53 -4.94
CA ARG A 48 -10.71 -16.78 -6.17
C ARG A 48 -9.37 -17.18 -6.79
N ASN A 49 -9.37 -17.52 -8.08
CA ASN A 49 -8.18 -17.96 -8.82
C ASN A 49 -7.36 -18.99 -8.03
N ASP A 50 -8.07 -20.01 -7.53
CA ASP A 50 -7.52 -21.14 -6.77
C ASP A 50 -6.90 -20.79 -5.40
N GLY A 51 -7.18 -19.59 -4.90
CA GLY A 51 -6.92 -19.19 -3.52
C GLY A 51 -5.47 -18.81 -3.21
N VAL A 52 -4.50 -19.57 -3.72
CA VAL A 52 -3.06 -19.38 -3.48
C VAL A 52 -2.29 -19.18 -4.79
N PRO A 53 -1.19 -18.41 -4.80
CA PRO A 53 -0.51 -18.03 -6.02
C PRO A 53 0.01 -19.21 -6.85
N GLN A 54 0.44 -20.30 -6.22
CA GLN A 54 1.00 -21.46 -6.92
C GLN A 54 -0.01 -22.36 -7.65
N GLU A 55 -1.31 -22.16 -7.42
CA GLU A 55 -2.37 -22.83 -8.18
C GLU A 55 -3.10 -21.85 -9.13
N GLY A 56 -2.94 -20.54 -8.93
CA GLY A 56 -3.67 -19.52 -9.70
C GLY A 56 -3.21 -19.36 -11.16
N ASN A 57 -4.16 -18.96 -12.01
CA ASN A 57 -3.92 -18.66 -13.42
C ASN A 57 -3.43 -17.22 -13.60
N LEU A 58 -2.12 -17.07 -13.82
CA LEU A 58 -1.46 -15.76 -14.04
C LEU A 58 -1.94 -15.08 -15.33
N LYS A 59 -2.11 -15.82 -16.43
CA LYS A 59 -2.54 -15.24 -17.71
C LYS A 59 -3.92 -14.60 -17.59
N LYS A 60 -4.86 -15.30 -16.95
CA LYS A 60 -6.21 -14.79 -16.66
C LYS A 60 -6.15 -13.53 -15.79
N HIS A 61 -5.30 -13.53 -14.76
CA HIS A 61 -5.07 -12.36 -13.91
C HIS A 61 -4.61 -11.15 -14.72
N LEU A 62 -3.57 -11.30 -15.55
CA LEU A 62 -2.98 -10.19 -16.31
C LEU A 62 -3.94 -9.61 -17.37
N ILE A 63 -4.77 -10.45 -18.01
CA ILE A 63 -5.80 -10.00 -18.96
C ILE A 63 -6.85 -9.15 -18.25
N LEU A 64 -7.31 -9.59 -17.07
CA LEU A 64 -8.32 -8.85 -16.29
C LEU A 64 -7.73 -7.57 -15.71
N PHE A 65 -6.48 -7.61 -15.25
CA PHE A 65 -5.76 -6.44 -14.77
C PHE A 65 -5.61 -5.37 -15.87
N GLU A 66 -5.22 -5.76 -17.09
CA GLU A 66 -5.09 -4.84 -18.22
C GLU A 66 -6.41 -4.15 -18.56
N LYS A 67 -7.51 -4.91 -18.64
CA LYS A 67 -8.86 -4.34 -18.87
C LYS A 67 -9.25 -3.33 -17.79
N GLU A 68 -8.97 -3.64 -16.54
CA GLU A 68 -9.27 -2.75 -15.42
C GLU A 68 -8.40 -1.49 -15.43
N LEU A 69 -7.11 -1.63 -15.73
CA LEU A 69 -6.18 -0.50 -15.85
C LEU A 69 -6.60 0.43 -16.99
N GLU A 70 -6.95 -0.11 -18.16
CA GLU A 70 -7.40 0.69 -19.30
C GLU A 70 -8.70 1.45 -19.00
N LYS A 71 -9.61 0.84 -18.26
CA LYS A 71 -10.84 1.49 -17.82
C LYS A 71 -10.58 2.64 -16.84
N ASN A 72 -9.73 2.42 -15.84
CA ASN A 72 -9.50 3.40 -14.76
C ASN A 72 -8.51 4.51 -15.14
N ILE A 73 -7.55 4.21 -16.02
CA ILE A 73 -6.51 5.14 -16.48
C ILE A 73 -6.47 5.10 -18.01
N PRO A 74 -7.46 5.66 -18.72
CA PRO A 74 -7.52 5.56 -20.19
C PRO A 74 -6.36 6.28 -20.89
N ASP A 75 -5.82 7.35 -20.29
CA ASP A 75 -4.69 8.09 -20.84
C ASP A 75 -3.40 7.26 -20.80
N LYS A 76 -2.88 6.88 -21.98
CA LYS A 76 -1.63 6.13 -22.13
C LYS A 76 -0.40 6.94 -21.69
N ASN A 77 -0.49 8.27 -21.66
CA ASN A 77 0.57 9.17 -21.23
C ASN A 77 0.54 9.48 -19.73
N PHE A 78 -0.32 8.81 -18.95
CA PHE A 78 -0.42 8.98 -17.50
C PHE A 78 0.96 9.04 -16.83
N SER A 79 1.23 10.18 -16.19
CA SER A 79 2.47 10.47 -15.47
C SER A 79 2.26 10.71 -13.97
N GLY A 80 1.06 10.40 -13.47
CA GLY A 80 0.72 10.49 -12.06
C GLY A 80 1.19 9.29 -11.24
N VAL A 81 0.69 9.20 -10.02
CA VAL A 81 0.96 8.10 -9.09
C VAL A 81 -0.05 6.97 -9.30
N GLY A 82 0.43 5.80 -9.73
CA GLY A 82 -0.36 4.58 -9.90
C GLY A 82 -0.12 3.61 -8.74
N VAL A 83 -1.15 3.33 -7.96
CA VAL A 83 -1.03 2.49 -6.76
C VAL A 83 -1.83 1.20 -6.95
N ILE A 84 -1.16 0.06 -6.82
CA ILE A 84 -1.84 -1.24 -6.79
C ILE A 84 -2.05 -1.62 -5.33
N ASP A 85 -3.31 -1.73 -4.92
CA ASP A 85 -3.67 -2.09 -3.56
C ASP A 85 -4.12 -3.55 -3.50
N PHE A 86 -3.18 -4.42 -3.14
CA PHE A 86 -3.38 -5.85 -3.02
C PHE A 86 -2.90 -6.33 -1.64
N GLU A 87 -3.81 -6.77 -0.79
CA GLU A 87 -3.54 -7.05 0.63
C GLU A 87 -3.91 -8.49 1.07
N HIS A 88 -4.29 -9.37 0.13
CA HIS A 88 -4.78 -10.71 0.48
C HIS A 88 -3.67 -11.62 1.02
N TRP A 89 -2.45 -11.53 0.51
CA TRP A 89 -1.27 -12.24 1.02
C TRP A 89 0.00 -11.43 0.74
N ARG A 90 1.11 -11.79 1.41
CA ARG A 90 2.44 -11.18 1.22
C ARG A 90 3.35 -12.15 0.46
N PRO A 91 4.25 -11.66 -0.41
CA PRO A 91 5.08 -12.55 -1.23
C PRO A 91 6.12 -13.34 -0.43
N ILE A 92 6.44 -12.91 0.79
CA ILE A 92 7.34 -13.62 1.69
C ILE A 92 6.51 -14.52 2.60
N TRP A 93 6.76 -15.83 2.55
CA TRP A 93 6.02 -16.85 3.27
C TRP A 93 5.88 -16.53 4.76
N ARG A 94 7.00 -16.19 5.40
CA ARG A 94 7.09 -15.91 6.85
C ARG A 94 6.24 -14.71 7.29
N GLU A 95 5.89 -13.81 6.39
CA GLU A 95 5.09 -12.62 6.69
C GLU A 95 3.57 -12.89 6.66
N ASN A 96 3.14 -14.06 6.21
CA ASN A 96 1.73 -14.46 6.18
C ASN A 96 1.29 -15.06 7.53
N TRP A 97 1.28 -14.22 8.57
CA TRP A 97 0.84 -14.57 9.92
C TRP A 97 -0.53 -13.96 10.26
N GLY A 98 -1.11 -14.36 11.41
CA GLY A 98 -2.43 -13.89 11.84
C GLY A 98 -3.51 -14.36 10.88
N ILE A 99 -4.37 -13.45 10.43
CA ILE A 99 -5.45 -13.78 9.47
C ILE A 99 -4.93 -14.27 8.11
N LEU A 100 -3.65 -14.03 7.79
CA LEU A 100 -3.01 -14.48 6.56
C LEU A 100 -2.45 -15.91 6.68
N ASP A 101 -2.42 -16.49 7.89
CA ASP A 101 -1.88 -17.84 8.08
C ASP A 101 -2.60 -18.91 7.26
N LYS A 102 -3.89 -18.68 6.97
CA LYS A 102 -4.67 -19.53 6.08
C LYS A 102 -3.95 -19.84 4.76
N TYR A 103 -3.21 -18.89 4.18
CA TYR A 103 -2.49 -19.11 2.91
C TYR A 103 -1.34 -20.12 3.07
N ARG A 104 -0.66 -20.11 4.23
CA ARG A 104 0.36 -21.11 4.55
C ARG A 104 -0.26 -22.48 4.75
N GLN A 105 -1.33 -22.56 5.55
CA GLN A 105 -2.04 -23.81 5.82
C GLN A 105 -2.60 -24.44 4.54
N HIS A 106 -3.23 -23.64 3.68
CA HIS A 106 -3.78 -24.14 2.43
C HIS A 106 -2.68 -24.63 1.47
N SER A 107 -1.58 -23.89 1.38
CA SER A 107 -0.41 -24.30 0.58
C SER A 107 0.19 -25.63 1.06
N ILE A 108 0.33 -25.81 2.38
CA ILE A 108 0.80 -27.08 2.98
C ILE A 108 -0.18 -28.22 2.68
N LYS A 109 -1.49 -27.98 2.80
CA LYS A 109 -2.53 -28.97 2.51
C LYS A 109 -2.43 -29.49 1.08
N ILE A 110 -2.28 -28.59 0.11
CA ILE A 110 -2.11 -28.96 -1.31
C ILE A 110 -0.89 -29.86 -1.52
N GLU A 111 0.27 -29.53 -0.94
CA GLU A 111 1.47 -30.37 -1.09
C GLU A 111 1.31 -31.73 -0.40
N LYS A 112 0.59 -31.77 0.72
CA LYS A 112 0.29 -33.02 1.44
C LYS A 112 -0.61 -33.96 0.63
N GLU A 113 -1.59 -33.41 -0.09
CA GLU A 113 -2.46 -34.16 -1.00
C GLU A 113 -1.71 -34.65 -2.24
N LYS A 114 -0.82 -33.81 -2.80
CA LYS A 114 0.01 -34.17 -3.97
C LYS A 114 1.13 -35.17 -3.63
N HIS A 115 1.60 -35.19 -2.38
CA HIS A 115 2.75 -35.98 -1.93
C HIS A 115 2.47 -36.72 -0.60
N PRO A 116 1.58 -37.73 -0.60
CA PRO A 116 1.08 -38.37 0.63
C PRO A 116 2.16 -39.10 1.45
N PHE A 117 3.26 -39.51 0.81
CA PHE A 117 4.36 -40.25 1.45
C PHE A 117 5.56 -39.36 1.82
N TRP A 118 5.51 -38.05 1.57
CA TRP A 118 6.60 -37.15 1.92
C TRP A 118 6.63 -36.83 3.41
N SER A 119 7.83 -36.54 3.92
CA SER A 119 7.97 -36.06 5.29
C SER A 119 7.34 -34.68 5.46
N LYS A 120 6.95 -34.34 6.69
CA LYS A 120 6.38 -33.01 7.03
C LYS A 120 7.32 -31.87 6.60
N SER A 121 8.62 -32.02 6.81
CA SER A 121 9.62 -31.02 6.42
C SER A 121 9.72 -30.87 4.90
N ALA A 122 9.68 -31.97 4.14
CA ALA A 122 9.69 -31.90 2.68
C ALA A 122 8.44 -31.21 2.13
N ILE A 123 7.27 -31.51 2.69
CA ILE A 123 5.99 -30.86 2.37
C ILE A 123 6.06 -29.35 2.65
N GLU A 124 6.53 -28.94 3.83
CA GLU A 124 6.63 -27.53 4.19
C GLU A 124 7.61 -26.77 3.29
N ASN A 125 8.80 -27.33 3.07
CA ASN A 125 9.80 -26.74 2.17
C ASN A 125 9.26 -26.58 0.75
N ARG A 126 8.50 -27.57 0.26
CA ARG A 126 7.87 -27.51 -1.06
C ARG A 126 6.79 -26.43 -1.13
N ALA A 127 5.96 -26.32 -0.10
CA ALA A 127 4.92 -25.30 0.00
C ALA A 127 5.52 -23.89 0.00
N ILE A 128 6.59 -23.65 0.78
CA ILE A 128 7.34 -22.39 0.79
C ILE A 128 7.85 -22.05 -0.61
N GLN A 129 8.57 -22.97 -1.24
CA GLN A 129 9.18 -22.74 -2.55
C GLN A 129 8.14 -22.42 -3.63
N ARG A 130 7.05 -23.21 -3.71
CA ARG A 130 6.00 -22.99 -4.71
C ARG A 130 5.26 -21.67 -4.46
N PHE A 131 4.90 -21.39 -3.21
CA PHE A 131 4.21 -20.16 -2.83
C PHE A 131 5.05 -18.94 -3.17
N GLU A 132 6.27 -18.81 -2.65
CA GLU A 132 7.09 -17.60 -2.86
C GLU A 132 7.45 -17.40 -4.34
N LYS A 133 7.73 -18.49 -5.09
CA LYS A 133 8.00 -18.42 -6.54
C LYS A 133 6.79 -17.90 -7.32
N ALA A 134 5.60 -18.36 -7.01
CA ALA A 134 4.40 -17.93 -7.71
C ALA A 134 3.95 -16.54 -7.25
N ALA A 135 4.02 -16.26 -5.95
CA ALA A 135 3.67 -14.97 -5.37
C ALA A 135 4.55 -13.85 -5.95
N SER A 136 5.86 -14.09 -6.09
CA SER A 136 6.76 -13.13 -6.71
C SER A 136 6.38 -12.87 -8.16
N ARG A 137 6.12 -13.92 -8.94
CA ARG A 137 5.72 -13.80 -10.34
C ARG A 137 4.41 -13.03 -10.52
N PHE A 138 3.40 -13.28 -9.70
CA PHE A 138 2.12 -12.55 -9.76
C PHE A 138 2.30 -11.05 -9.48
N ILE A 139 3.09 -10.68 -8.48
CA ILE A 139 3.34 -9.27 -8.16
C ILE A 139 4.21 -8.61 -9.23
N ASP A 140 5.27 -9.27 -9.67
CA ASP A 140 6.25 -8.72 -10.61
C ASP A 140 5.65 -8.48 -11.99
N GLU A 141 4.94 -9.48 -12.53
CA GLU A 141 4.36 -9.42 -13.88
C GLU A 141 3.21 -8.41 -13.95
N THR A 142 2.45 -8.24 -12.87
CA THR A 142 1.38 -7.23 -12.79
C THR A 142 1.95 -5.82 -12.74
N LEU A 143 3.00 -5.61 -11.96
CA LEU A 143 3.71 -4.32 -11.92
C LEU A 143 4.38 -4.00 -13.25
N SER A 144 5.02 -4.99 -13.88
CA SER A 144 5.60 -4.90 -15.21
C SER A 144 4.55 -4.55 -16.26
N LYS A 145 3.37 -5.20 -16.21
CA LYS A 145 2.24 -4.87 -17.09
C LYS A 145 1.77 -3.43 -16.89
N ALA A 146 1.64 -2.96 -15.65
CA ALA A 146 1.25 -1.58 -15.36
C ALA A 146 2.24 -0.56 -15.95
N MET A 147 3.54 -0.80 -15.77
CA MET A 147 4.60 0.04 -16.32
C MET A 147 4.68 -0.02 -17.84
N LYS A 148 4.46 -1.19 -18.45
CA LYS A 148 4.41 -1.31 -19.92
C LYS A 148 3.24 -0.53 -20.51
N LEU A 149 2.08 -0.57 -19.86
CA LEU A 149 0.88 0.10 -20.34
C LEU A 149 0.89 1.60 -20.05
N ARG A 150 1.48 2.05 -18.95
CA ARG A 150 1.55 3.47 -18.52
C ARG A 150 2.98 3.81 -18.09
N PRO A 151 3.93 3.92 -19.04
CA PRO A 151 5.37 3.97 -18.75
C PRO A 151 5.85 5.23 -18.03
N ARG A 152 5.06 6.31 -18.06
CA ARG A 152 5.38 7.56 -17.35
C ARG A 152 4.86 7.57 -15.91
N GLY A 153 4.01 6.61 -15.55
CA GLY A 153 3.39 6.52 -14.23
C GLY A 153 4.39 6.13 -13.14
N GLN A 154 4.11 6.56 -11.92
CA GLN A 154 4.84 6.17 -10.71
C GLN A 154 4.13 4.98 -10.05
N TRP A 155 4.60 3.78 -10.33
CA TRP A 155 3.97 2.50 -10.00
C TRP A 155 4.65 1.75 -8.86
N GLY A 156 3.81 1.15 -8.01
CA GLY A 156 4.20 0.31 -6.89
C GLY A 156 2.99 -0.23 -6.13
N TYR A 157 3.24 -1.05 -5.12
CA TYR A 157 2.20 -1.63 -4.27
C TYR A 157 2.01 -0.83 -2.99
N TYR A 158 0.74 -0.62 -2.62
CA TYR A 158 0.39 -0.04 -1.32
C TYR A 158 1.02 -0.83 -0.16
N ALA A 159 1.35 -0.10 0.91
CA ALA A 159 1.95 -0.56 2.16
C ALA A 159 3.41 -1.02 2.11
N TYR A 160 4.00 -1.28 0.94
CA TYR A 160 5.38 -1.75 0.85
C TYR A 160 6.43 -0.61 0.83
N PRO A 161 7.60 -0.82 1.45
CA PRO A 161 7.97 -1.98 2.25
C PRO A 161 7.32 -1.98 3.64
N TYR A 162 7.08 -3.18 4.18
CA TYR A 162 6.66 -3.31 5.57
C TYR A 162 7.84 -3.17 6.54
N CYS A 163 7.54 -2.74 7.77
CA CYS A 163 8.52 -2.61 8.86
C CYS A 163 8.10 -3.37 10.12
N PHE A 164 6.78 -3.48 10.35
CA PHE A 164 6.17 -4.10 11.53
C PHE A 164 6.69 -3.57 12.89
N ASN A 165 7.12 -2.30 12.92
CA ASN A 165 7.54 -1.60 14.13
C ASN A 165 6.34 -1.13 14.97
N PHE A 166 6.57 -0.90 16.27
CA PHE A 166 5.53 -0.61 17.26
C PHE A 166 4.38 -1.64 17.23
N THR A 167 4.75 -2.91 17.20
CA THR A 167 3.86 -4.06 17.38
C THR A 167 4.25 -4.81 18.66
N PRO A 168 3.39 -5.69 19.21
CA PRO A 168 3.76 -6.48 20.39
C PRO A 168 5.05 -7.29 20.22
N LYS A 169 5.38 -7.70 18.98
CA LYS A 169 6.61 -8.45 18.66
C LYS A 169 7.82 -7.55 18.35
N ASN A 170 7.62 -6.25 18.19
CA ASN A 170 8.68 -5.27 17.91
C ASN A 170 8.25 -3.89 18.41
N PRO A 171 8.48 -3.56 19.70
CA PRO A 171 8.10 -2.26 20.28
C PRO A 171 9.02 -1.11 19.86
N ASP A 172 10.10 -1.41 19.12
CA ASP A 172 11.15 -0.46 18.79
C ASP A 172 10.84 0.39 17.56
N LYS A 173 11.63 1.45 17.39
CA LYS A 173 11.60 2.32 16.20
C LYS A 173 11.99 1.57 14.92
N LYS A 174 13.06 0.76 14.98
CA LYS A 174 13.63 0.10 13.81
C LYS A 174 12.80 -1.13 13.43
N CYS A 175 12.75 -1.43 12.13
CA CYS A 175 12.29 -2.73 11.67
C CYS A 175 13.29 -3.79 12.16
N THR A 176 12.82 -5.00 12.48
CA THR A 176 13.73 -6.06 12.95
C THR A 176 14.66 -6.50 11.81
N GLN A 177 15.83 -7.05 12.14
CA GLN A 177 16.78 -7.55 11.14
C GLN A 177 16.15 -8.58 10.21
N ASN A 178 15.27 -9.43 10.75
CA ASN A 178 14.56 -10.45 9.98
C ASN A 178 13.63 -9.81 8.92
N VAL A 179 12.92 -8.74 9.28
CA VAL A 179 12.09 -7.98 8.32
C VAL A 179 12.95 -7.28 7.28
N GLN A 180 14.09 -6.70 7.67
CA GLN A 180 15.03 -6.10 6.71
C GLN A 180 15.58 -7.13 5.70
N LYS A 181 15.90 -8.34 6.17
CA LYS A 181 16.32 -9.45 5.31
C LYS A 181 15.20 -9.89 4.35
N ASP A 182 13.95 -9.96 4.81
CA ASP A 182 12.80 -10.26 3.95
C ASP A 182 12.55 -9.17 2.90
N ASN A 183 12.68 -7.90 3.28
CA ASN A 183 12.62 -6.76 2.35
C ASN A 183 13.78 -6.81 1.33
N ASP A 184 14.96 -7.25 1.73
CA ASP A 184 16.10 -7.43 0.81
C ASP A 184 15.83 -8.56 -0.20
N ARG A 185 15.20 -9.66 0.24
CA ARG A 185 14.80 -10.79 -0.64
C ARG A 185 13.67 -10.42 -1.61
N SER A 186 12.79 -9.51 -1.23
CA SER A 186 11.70 -8.99 -2.08
C SER A 186 12.09 -7.77 -2.91
N SER A 187 13.39 -7.42 -2.96
CA SER A 187 13.89 -6.27 -3.71
C SER A 187 13.58 -6.29 -5.21
N TRP A 188 13.28 -7.44 -5.80
CA TRP A 188 12.82 -7.55 -7.19
C TRP A 188 11.53 -6.73 -7.43
N MET A 189 10.59 -6.70 -6.49
CA MET A 189 9.34 -5.93 -6.62
C MET A 189 9.63 -4.44 -6.77
N PHE A 190 10.60 -3.95 -5.99
CA PHE A 190 11.02 -2.55 -6.02
C PHE A 190 11.92 -2.22 -7.21
N ARG A 191 12.59 -3.23 -7.79
CA ARG A 191 13.36 -3.09 -9.04
C ARG A 191 12.47 -3.09 -10.28
N THR A 192 11.29 -3.69 -10.23
CA THR A 192 10.31 -3.59 -11.31
C THR A 192 9.60 -2.26 -11.24
N GLY A 193 8.90 -1.94 -10.14
CA GLY A 193 8.25 -0.63 -9.92
C GLY A 193 9.20 0.55 -9.80
N ASN A 194 8.69 1.77 -9.82
CA ASN A 194 9.48 3.01 -9.64
C ASN A 194 8.99 3.88 -8.48
N ALA A 195 8.08 3.36 -7.64
CA ALA A 195 7.58 4.02 -6.44
C ALA A 195 7.40 3.05 -5.25
N LEU A 196 7.60 3.56 -4.03
CA LEU A 196 7.33 2.88 -2.75
C LEU A 196 6.23 3.60 -1.98
N PHE A 197 5.32 2.84 -1.36
CA PHE A 197 4.14 3.36 -0.68
C PHE A 197 4.03 2.86 0.77
N PRO A 198 5.01 3.12 1.65
CA PRO A 198 4.95 2.67 3.03
C PRO A 198 3.74 3.29 3.75
N SER A 199 2.94 2.47 4.44
CA SER A 199 1.80 2.95 5.22
C SER A 199 2.27 3.51 6.56
N LEU A 200 1.87 4.75 6.87
CA LEU A 200 2.18 5.47 8.10
C LEU A 200 0.96 5.63 9.00
N TYR A 201 -0.06 4.80 8.83
CA TYR A 201 -1.32 4.95 9.55
C TYR A 201 -1.10 4.87 11.06
N LEU A 202 -1.70 5.83 11.78
CA LEU A 202 -1.44 6.09 13.19
C LEU A 202 -2.52 5.48 14.09
N ARG A 203 -2.16 5.20 15.35
CA ARG A 203 -3.07 4.73 16.41
C ARG A 203 -2.95 5.66 17.61
N GLU A 204 -4.05 6.31 17.98
CA GLU A 204 -4.08 7.37 18.99
C GLU A 204 -4.02 6.82 20.41
N LYS A 205 -4.82 5.79 20.71
CA LYS A 205 -4.90 5.19 22.05
C LYS A 205 -3.68 4.34 22.37
N GLN A 206 -3.12 3.67 21.36
CA GLN A 206 -2.01 2.72 21.56
C GLN A 206 -0.64 3.38 21.64
N LEU A 207 -0.43 4.50 20.95
CA LEU A 207 0.87 5.16 20.82
C LEU A 207 0.70 6.64 21.13
N ASN A 208 1.45 7.16 22.10
CA ASN A 208 1.58 8.60 22.31
C ASN A 208 2.28 9.28 21.11
N GLU A 209 2.23 10.61 21.03
CA GLU A 209 2.77 11.36 19.89
C GLU A 209 4.24 11.02 19.59
N LEU A 210 5.10 10.96 20.61
CA LEU A 210 6.52 10.61 20.44
C LEU A 210 6.70 9.22 19.81
N LYS A 211 5.90 8.24 20.23
CA LYS A 211 5.93 6.89 19.65
C LYS A 211 5.38 6.89 18.22
N ARG A 212 4.35 7.69 17.91
CA ARG A 212 3.83 7.85 16.54
C ARG A 212 4.89 8.43 15.60
N VAL A 213 5.63 9.46 16.03
CA VAL A 213 6.78 10.01 15.30
C VAL A 213 7.83 8.94 15.03
N LYS A 214 8.29 8.24 16.08
CA LYS A 214 9.29 7.17 15.94
C LYS A 214 8.81 6.06 15.01
N MET A 215 7.52 5.71 15.06
CA MET A 215 6.93 4.70 14.18
C MET A 215 7.04 5.12 12.71
N MET A 216 6.61 6.34 12.39
CA MET A 216 6.69 6.88 11.03
C MET A 216 8.13 6.94 10.52
N GLU A 217 9.06 7.45 11.34
CA GLU A 217 10.48 7.50 11.00
C GLU A 217 11.05 6.10 10.71
N GLY A 218 10.70 5.09 11.51
CA GLY A 218 11.16 3.72 11.30
C GLY A 218 10.71 3.15 9.95
N ARG A 219 9.42 3.33 9.61
CA ARG A 219 8.85 2.83 8.35
C ARG A 219 9.44 3.54 7.14
N ILE A 220 9.55 4.86 7.19
CA ILE A 220 10.12 5.64 6.09
C ILE A 220 11.61 5.33 5.91
N ASN A 221 12.38 5.20 6.99
CA ASN A 221 13.81 4.90 6.87
C ASN A 221 14.07 3.54 6.24
N GLU A 222 13.17 2.57 6.41
CA GLU A 222 13.27 1.28 5.72
C GLU A 222 13.02 1.42 4.21
N ALA A 223 12.03 2.21 3.81
CA ALA A 223 11.85 2.56 2.40
C ALA A 223 13.10 3.25 1.84
N LYS A 224 13.66 4.22 2.56
CA LYS A 224 14.92 4.89 2.16
C LYS A 224 16.09 3.91 2.03
N ARG A 225 16.23 2.96 2.96
CA ARG A 225 17.28 1.92 2.93
C ARG A 225 17.18 1.05 1.68
N LEU A 226 15.98 0.71 1.23
CA LEU A 226 15.78 -0.08 0.01
C LEU A 226 16.05 0.75 -1.25
N VAL A 227 15.60 2.01 -1.29
CA VAL A 227 15.91 2.92 -2.40
C VAL A 227 17.42 3.09 -2.57
N SER A 228 18.19 3.23 -1.47
CA SER A 228 19.65 3.37 -1.57
C SER A 228 20.37 2.14 -2.11
N LYS A 229 19.71 0.98 -2.20
CA LYS A 229 20.26 -0.24 -2.81
C LYS A 229 20.01 -0.34 -4.31
N VAL A 230 19.14 0.50 -4.87
CA VAL A 230 18.85 0.52 -6.31
C VAL A 230 19.50 1.75 -6.94
N THR A 231 20.66 1.54 -7.56
CA THR A 231 21.42 2.60 -8.23
C THR A 231 21.10 2.72 -9.72
N SER A 232 20.45 1.72 -10.31
CA SER A 232 20.18 1.65 -11.74
C SER A 232 19.03 2.57 -12.21
N LYS A 233 18.21 3.09 -11.27
CA LYS A 233 17.09 3.98 -11.58
C LYS A 233 16.64 4.77 -10.35
N GLN A 234 15.94 5.87 -10.59
CA GLN A 234 15.27 6.61 -9.53
C GLN A 234 14.02 5.85 -9.04
N ILE A 235 13.88 5.73 -7.72
CA ILE A 235 12.67 5.23 -7.05
C ILE A 235 12.17 6.33 -6.12
N ASN A 236 10.91 6.71 -6.28
CA ASN A 236 10.28 7.73 -5.43
C ASN A 236 9.58 7.07 -4.23
N ILE A 237 9.61 7.75 -3.08
CA ILE A 237 8.86 7.33 -1.89
C ILE A 237 7.64 8.24 -1.80
N PHE A 238 6.45 7.65 -1.60
CA PHE A 238 5.20 8.35 -1.36
C PHE A 238 4.49 7.67 -0.17
N PRO A 239 4.80 8.07 1.07
CA PRO A 239 4.18 7.49 2.23
C PRO A 239 2.67 7.72 2.23
N TYR A 240 1.93 6.71 2.68
CA TYR A 240 0.48 6.77 2.84
C TYR A 240 0.12 7.19 4.27
N LEU A 241 -0.71 8.22 4.41
CA LEU A 241 -1.24 8.68 5.68
C LEU A 241 -2.77 8.70 5.63
N ALA A 242 -3.41 7.92 6.49
CA ALA A 242 -4.85 8.00 6.66
C ALA A 242 -5.21 9.31 7.34
N ILE A 243 -6.30 9.96 6.92
CA ILE A 243 -6.80 11.21 7.54
C ILE A 243 -7.33 11.01 8.96
N LYS A 244 -7.48 9.75 9.40
CA LYS A 244 -7.99 9.36 10.73
C LYS A 244 -7.07 8.34 11.38
N TYR A 245 -7.06 8.31 12.72
CA TYR A 245 -6.40 7.25 13.47
C TYR A 245 -7.14 5.91 13.28
N GLN A 246 -6.39 4.81 13.20
CA GLN A 246 -6.95 3.48 12.91
C GLN A 246 -7.79 2.89 14.05
N ASP A 247 -7.56 3.33 15.29
CA ASP A 247 -8.16 2.77 16.50
C ASP A 247 -9.30 3.62 17.07
N THR A 248 -9.25 4.95 16.89
CA THR A 248 -10.30 5.87 17.37
C THR A 248 -11.21 6.39 16.27
N PHE A 249 -10.80 6.31 15.00
CA PHE A 249 -11.51 6.87 13.85
C PHE A 249 -11.79 8.39 13.96
N SER A 250 -11.11 9.09 14.88
CA SER A 250 -11.04 10.55 14.93
C SER A 250 -10.05 11.05 13.87
N PHE A 251 -10.26 12.28 13.39
CA PHE A 251 -9.32 12.89 12.46
C PHE A 251 -7.96 13.12 13.11
N LEU A 252 -6.88 13.02 12.32
CA LEU A 252 -5.53 13.26 12.83
C LEU A 252 -5.38 14.67 13.38
N SER A 253 -4.67 14.80 14.50
CA SER A 253 -4.33 16.10 15.05
C SER A 253 -3.45 16.91 14.08
N LYS A 254 -3.50 18.24 14.20
CA LYS A 254 -2.60 19.16 13.49
C LYS A 254 -1.12 18.79 13.65
N GLN A 255 -0.74 18.36 14.86
CA GLN A 255 0.64 18.01 15.16
C GLN A 255 1.07 16.70 14.48
N ASP A 256 0.21 15.68 14.46
CA ASP A 256 0.52 14.42 13.76
C ASP A 256 0.60 14.59 12.23
N VAL A 257 -0.28 15.41 11.63
CA VAL A 257 -0.18 15.77 10.21
C VAL A 257 1.13 16.50 9.91
N LEU A 258 1.48 17.51 10.73
CA LEU A 258 2.73 18.26 10.61
C LEU A 258 3.96 17.35 10.72
N ASN A 259 3.96 16.44 11.70
CA ASN A 259 5.02 15.48 11.92
C ASN A 259 5.17 14.56 10.71
N ALA A 260 4.08 14.01 10.17
CA ALA A 260 4.12 13.15 8.99
C ALA A 260 4.73 13.84 7.77
N ILE A 261 4.33 15.10 7.49
CA ILE A 261 4.89 15.87 6.37
C ILE A 261 6.38 16.14 6.57
N LYS A 262 6.79 16.57 7.79
CA LYS A 262 8.20 16.81 8.11
C LYS A 262 9.06 15.55 7.94
N ILE A 263 8.57 14.40 8.40
CA ILE A 263 9.30 13.12 8.29
C ILE A 263 9.42 12.70 6.82
N ALA A 264 8.35 12.86 6.02
CA ALA A 264 8.40 12.60 4.58
C ALA A 264 9.42 13.52 3.87
N ARG A 265 9.41 14.83 4.15
CA ARG A 265 10.37 15.79 3.58
C ARG A 265 11.82 15.45 3.96
N LYS A 266 12.07 15.06 5.23
CA LYS A 266 13.42 14.72 5.74
C LYS A 266 14.11 13.59 4.99
N VAL A 267 13.35 12.67 4.37
CA VAL A 267 13.91 11.57 3.59
C VAL A 267 13.98 11.82 2.09
N GLY A 268 13.61 13.03 1.64
CA GLY A 268 13.54 13.37 0.21
C GLY A 268 12.29 12.84 -0.50
N SER A 269 11.21 12.55 0.25
CA SER A 269 9.93 12.18 -0.34
C SER A 269 9.40 13.30 -1.24
N ARG A 270 8.91 12.96 -2.43
CA ARG A 270 8.34 13.95 -3.37
C ARG A 270 6.90 14.34 -3.04
N GLY A 271 6.27 13.63 -2.11
CA GLY A 271 4.93 13.92 -1.63
C GLY A 271 4.55 13.04 -0.45
N LEU A 272 3.32 13.23 0.04
CA LEU A 272 2.65 12.40 1.04
C LEU A 272 1.23 12.15 0.51
N ILE A 273 0.78 10.91 0.51
CA ILE A 273 -0.57 10.57 0.04
C ILE A 273 -1.52 10.58 1.24
N LEU A 274 -2.50 11.48 1.21
CA LEU A 274 -3.61 11.49 2.18
C LEU A 274 -4.69 10.53 1.69
N TRP A 275 -5.05 9.56 2.52
CA TRP A 275 -6.05 8.55 2.18
C TRP A 275 -7.25 8.60 3.14
N GLY A 276 -8.45 8.41 2.59
CA GLY A 276 -9.70 8.33 3.35
C GLY A 276 -10.58 7.20 2.81
N SER A 277 -11.39 6.61 3.69
CA SER A 277 -12.31 5.53 3.30
C SER A 277 -13.59 6.09 2.69
N TYR A 278 -14.27 5.30 1.85
CA TYR A 278 -15.66 5.60 1.44
C TYR A 278 -16.57 5.78 2.67
N LYS A 279 -16.27 5.08 3.77
CA LYS A 279 -17.01 5.18 5.05
C LYS A 279 -16.89 6.57 5.70
N ASP A 280 -15.89 7.36 5.31
CA ASP A 280 -15.68 8.74 5.80
C ASP A 280 -16.45 9.77 4.98
N THR A 281 -17.09 9.38 3.87
CA THR A 281 -17.77 10.29 2.94
C THR A 281 -19.13 9.76 2.45
N ASN A 282 -19.69 8.74 3.13
CA ASN A 282 -20.94 8.09 2.72
C ASN A 282 -22.23 8.75 3.25
N SER A 283 -22.15 9.93 3.86
CA SER A 283 -23.30 10.72 4.28
C SER A 283 -23.02 12.23 4.25
N PRO A 284 -24.05 13.10 4.16
CA PRO A 284 -23.86 14.55 4.18
C PRO A 284 -23.09 15.02 5.43
N LYS A 285 -23.47 14.50 6.60
CA LYS A 285 -22.82 14.83 7.88
C LYS A 285 -21.32 14.53 7.87
N LYS A 286 -20.92 13.35 7.37
CA LYS A 286 -19.51 12.96 7.32
C LYS A 286 -18.73 13.77 6.29
N CYS A 287 -19.34 14.08 5.14
CA CYS A 287 -18.76 14.99 4.16
C CYS A 287 -18.54 16.39 4.74
N GLN A 288 -19.49 16.91 5.52
CA GLN A 288 -19.32 18.19 6.20
C GLN A 288 -18.20 18.14 7.24
N GLN A 289 -18.15 17.09 8.06
CA GLN A 289 -17.06 16.89 9.02
C GLN A 289 -15.68 16.82 8.34
N LEU A 290 -15.58 16.19 7.16
CA LEU A 290 -14.36 16.18 6.37
C LEU A 290 -14.03 17.58 5.81
N MET A 291 -15.03 18.33 5.33
CA MET A 291 -14.84 19.71 4.88
C MET A 291 -14.31 20.59 6.01
N ASP A 292 -14.93 20.51 7.20
CA ASP A 292 -14.50 21.25 8.38
C ASP A 292 -13.07 20.88 8.77
N TYR A 293 -12.71 19.58 8.71
CA TYR A 293 -11.34 19.13 8.97
C TYR A 293 -10.34 19.67 7.94
N VAL A 294 -10.71 19.67 6.65
CA VAL A 294 -9.88 20.21 5.57
C VAL A 294 -9.64 21.71 5.78
N GLN A 295 -10.70 22.47 6.04
CA GLN A 295 -10.64 23.92 6.19
C GLN A 295 -9.92 24.36 7.48
N ASN A 296 -10.20 23.70 8.60
CA ASN A 296 -9.75 24.15 9.91
C ASN A 296 -8.45 23.48 10.38
N THR A 297 -8.10 22.31 9.80
CA THR A 297 -6.90 21.57 10.20
C THR A 297 -5.91 21.39 9.05
N LEU A 298 -6.29 20.73 7.95
CA LEU A 298 -5.31 20.39 6.90
C LEU A 298 -4.74 21.62 6.19
N LYS A 299 -5.61 22.48 5.63
CA LYS A 299 -5.19 23.69 4.92
C LYS A 299 -4.27 24.59 5.80
N PRO A 300 -4.63 24.95 7.04
CA PRO A 300 -3.76 25.74 7.91
C PRO A 300 -2.46 25.04 8.30
N THR A 301 -2.45 23.71 8.44
CA THR A 301 -1.24 22.96 8.79
C THR A 301 -0.23 22.97 7.66
N ILE A 302 -0.69 22.79 6.42
CA ILE A 302 0.19 22.76 5.25
C ILE A 302 0.68 24.17 4.90
N LYS A 303 -0.17 25.21 5.03
CA LYS A 303 0.25 26.60 4.80
C LYS A 303 1.46 27.01 5.65
N ARG A 304 1.55 26.53 6.90
CA ARG A 304 2.69 26.76 7.81
C ARG A 304 4.01 26.09 7.38
N LEU A 305 3.99 25.26 6.35
CA LEU A 305 5.16 24.55 5.82
C LEU A 305 5.64 25.11 4.47
N ILE A 306 4.83 25.97 3.86
CA ILE A 306 5.10 26.64 2.57
C ILE A 306 5.63 28.05 2.84
N ASN A 307 5.12 28.72 3.89
CA ASN A 307 5.68 29.94 4.47
C ASN A 307 6.82 29.61 5.43
#